data_AF-A0A7V9UDW7-F1
#
_entry.id   AF-A0A7V9UDW7-F1
#
_cell.length_a   1.000
_cell.length_b   1.000
_cell.length_c   1.000
_cell.angle_alpha   90.00
_cell.angle_beta   90.00
_cell.angle_gamma   90.00
#
_symmetry.space_group_name_H-M   'P 1'
#
loop_
_entity.id
_entity.type
_entity.pdbx_description
1 polymer ?
#
loop_
_entity_poly.entity_id
_entity_poly.type
_entity_poly.pdbx_seq_one_letter_code
_entity_poly.pdbx_strand_id
1 'polypeptide(L)'
;SAPELLDDHTYMLRVAFIPALPASGRNPDAVAYFVKPGQVAEELGDAVQQYVVLPKVSRGMRPNLGAKTVVEVVKEATGFKFNTNKHAVLARQLGVRPAVDAEDLSKTDLTYCEYISAMKNYLYSQAWVDRVIALLSTEDGYRKTLGTDPVRLDSPRSGP
;
A
#
# COMPACT_ATOMS: atom_id res chain seq x y z
N SER A 1 8.83 -44.27 -15.13
CA SER A 1 8.08 -43.02 -15.35
C SER A 1 6.64 -43.43 -15.64
N ALA A 2 5.68 -43.07 -14.80
CA ALA A 2 4.26 -43.38 -15.01
C ALA A 2 3.53 -42.08 -15.37
N PRO A 3 3.48 -41.69 -16.66
CA PRO A 3 2.84 -40.45 -17.11
C PRO A 3 1.32 -40.41 -16.82
N GLU A 4 0.74 -41.55 -16.46
CA GLU A 4 -0.69 -41.78 -16.19
C GLU A 4 -1.16 -41.13 -14.88
N LEU A 5 -0.23 -40.84 -13.95
CA LEU A 5 -0.51 -40.18 -12.66
C LEU A 5 -0.67 -38.65 -12.76
N LEU A 6 -0.29 -38.03 -13.88
CA LEU A 6 -0.30 -36.58 -14.03
C LEU A 6 -1.69 -36.03 -14.42
N ASP A 7 -2.57 -36.86 -14.99
CA ASP A 7 -3.93 -36.49 -15.40
C ASP A 7 -5.03 -37.08 -14.49
N ASP A 8 -4.65 -37.79 -13.42
CA ASP A 8 -5.59 -38.32 -12.43
C ASP A 8 -5.91 -37.28 -11.34
N HIS A 9 -7.08 -36.64 -11.48
CA HIS A 9 -7.58 -35.65 -10.51
C HIS A 9 -7.89 -36.24 -9.12
N THR A 10 -7.89 -37.56 -8.95
CA THR A 10 -8.08 -38.26 -7.66
C THR A 10 -6.85 -38.10 -6.76
N TYR A 11 -5.69 -37.74 -7.34
CA TYR A 11 -4.43 -37.48 -6.62
C TYR A 11 -4.00 -36.01 -6.74
N MET A 12 -4.92 -35.05 -6.54
CA MET A 12 -4.52 -33.64 -6.39
C MET A 12 -4.13 -33.32 -4.95
N LEU A 13 -2.85 -33.03 -4.72
CA LEU A 13 -2.38 -32.38 -3.50
C LEU A 13 -2.53 -30.85 -3.64
N ARG A 14 -3.60 -30.26 -3.09
CA ARG A 14 -3.72 -28.79 -2.96
C ARG A 14 -3.16 -28.34 -1.63
N VAL A 15 -1.88 -27.96 -1.61
CA VAL A 15 -1.21 -27.40 -0.43
C VAL A 15 -0.99 -25.91 -0.63
N ALA A 16 -1.53 -25.09 0.26
CA ALA A 16 -1.16 -23.69 0.38
C ALA A 16 -0.39 -23.52 1.70
N PHE A 17 0.93 -23.38 1.60
CA PHE A 17 1.78 -23.04 2.72
C PHE A 17 2.17 -21.56 2.57
N ILE A 18 1.62 -20.69 3.42
CA ILE A 18 2.00 -19.27 3.45
C ILE A 18 2.82 -19.05 4.73
N PRO A 19 4.15 -19.19 4.70
CA PRO A 19 4.97 -18.83 5.84
C PRO A 19 4.96 -17.30 5.97
N ALA A 20 4.49 -16.80 7.11
CA ALA A 20 4.66 -15.40 7.45
C ALA A 20 6.13 -15.16 7.82
N LEU A 21 6.95 -14.81 6.83
CA LEU A 21 8.35 -14.48 7.05
C LEU A 21 8.45 -13.10 7.75
N PRO A 22 9.08 -13.01 8.94
CA PRO A 22 9.56 -11.72 9.41
C PRO A 22 10.67 -11.24 8.45
N ALA A 23 10.76 -9.93 8.22
CA ALA A 23 11.77 -9.33 7.33
C ALA A 23 13.23 -9.67 7.68
N SER A 24 13.46 -10.25 8.86
CA SER A 24 14.75 -10.71 9.38
C SER A 24 15.17 -12.11 8.94
N GLY A 25 14.36 -12.85 8.16
CA GLY A 25 14.76 -14.11 7.53
C GLY A 25 14.98 -15.30 8.48
N ARG A 26 14.52 -15.24 9.73
CA ARG A 26 14.59 -16.36 10.69
C ARG A 26 13.32 -17.22 10.63
N ASN A 27 13.51 -18.53 10.44
CA ASN A 27 12.48 -19.55 10.22
C ASN A 27 11.96 -20.14 11.55
N PRO A 28 10.65 -20.17 11.84
CA PRO A 28 10.08 -21.03 12.88
C PRO A 28 9.67 -22.40 12.31
N ASP A 29 10.13 -23.48 12.96
CA ASP A 29 9.85 -24.87 12.59
C ASP A 29 8.34 -25.18 12.66
N ALA A 30 7.68 -25.19 11.51
CA ALA A 30 6.30 -25.67 11.40
C ALA A 30 6.31 -27.19 11.14
N VAL A 31 5.73 -27.96 12.06
CA VAL A 31 5.52 -29.40 11.90
C VAL A 31 4.18 -29.63 11.21
N ALA A 32 4.18 -30.33 10.09
CA ALA A 32 2.99 -30.74 9.34
C ALA A 32 2.71 -32.24 9.58
N TYR A 33 1.42 -32.59 9.73
CA TYR A 33 0.96 -33.97 9.80
C TYR A 33 0.18 -34.32 8.52
N PHE A 34 0.48 -35.48 7.93
CA PHE A 34 -0.24 -36.01 6.79
C PHE A 34 -1.21 -37.09 7.25
N VAL A 35 -2.48 -36.99 6.83
CA VAL A 35 -3.52 -37.99 7.10
C VAL A 35 -4.01 -38.54 5.77
N LYS A 36 -4.27 -39.85 5.71
CA LYS A 36 -4.80 -40.50 4.51
C LYS A 36 -6.26 -40.06 4.26
N PRO A 37 -6.69 -39.90 3.00
CA PRO A 37 -8.10 -39.69 2.67
C PRO A 37 -8.96 -40.81 3.27
N GLY A 38 -10.06 -40.45 3.94
CA GLY A 38 -10.98 -41.39 4.60
C GLY A 38 -10.72 -41.68 6.08
N GLN A 39 -9.65 -41.13 6.67
CA GLN A 39 -9.40 -41.18 8.13
C GLN A 39 -9.71 -39.86 8.85
N VAL A 40 -10.26 -38.89 8.14
CA VAL A 40 -10.76 -37.64 8.73
C VAL A 40 -12.12 -37.96 9.34
N ALA A 41 -12.23 -37.91 10.66
CA ALA A 41 -13.52 -38.03 11.33
C ALA A 41 -14.49 -37.01 10.73
N GLU A 42 -15.74 -37.40 10.49
CA GLU A 42 -16.75 -36.59 9.79
C GLU A 42 -16.94 -35.21 10.47
N GLU A 43 -16.83 -35.18 11.81
CA GLU A 43 -16.83 -33.96 12.64
C GLU A 43 -15.70 -32.96 12.29
N LEU A 44 -14.56 -33.44 11.78
CA LEU A 44 -13.43 -32.61 11.37
C LEU A 44 -13.58 -32.11 9.92
N GLY A 45 -14.35 -32.82 9.09
CA GLY A 45 -14.62 -32.44 7.69
C GLY A 45 -15.40 -31.13 7.58
N ASP A 46 -16.44 -30.99 8.39
CA ASP A 46 -17.26 -29.77 8.44
C ASP A 46 -16.48 -28.59 9.01
N ALA A 47 -15.68 -28.83 10.07
CA ALA A 47 -14.79 -27.82 10.63
C ALA A 47 -13.78 -27.32 9.59
N VAL A 48 -13.14 -28.22 8.84
CA VAL A 48 -12.16 -27.87 7.79
C VAL A 48 -12.80 -27.04 6.68
N GLN A 49 -14.02 -27.35 6.24
CA GLN A 49 -14.74 -26.51 5.27
C GLN A 49 -15.02 -25.11 5.81
N GLN A 50 -15.38 -24.99 7.09
CA GLN A 50 -15.66 -23.70 7.73
C GLN A 50 -14.39 -22.84 7.91
N TYR A 51 -13.21 -23.45 8.07
CA TYR A 51 -11.93 -22.75 8.26
C TYR A 51 -11.22 -22.33 6.95
N VAL A 52 -11.63 -22.84 5.78
CA VAL A 52 -10.95 -22.58 4.49
C VAL A 52 -11.32 -21.24 3.84
N VAL A 53 -12.29 -20.51 4.38
CA VAL A 53 -12.53 -19.10 3.99
C VAL A 53 -11.77 -18.19 4.95
N LEU A 54 -10.43 -18.21 4.87
CA LEU A 54 -9.66 -17.05 5.30
C LEU A 54 -9.79 -16.03 4.16
N PRO A 55 -10.61 -14.96 4.28
CA PRO A 55 -10.50 -13.88 3.33
C PRO A 55 -9.05 -13.44 3.39
N LYS A 56 -8.34 -13.63 2.29
CA LYS A 56 -7.08 -12.95 2.06
C LYS A 56 -7.44 -11.48 2.12
N VAL A 57 -7.34 -10.88 3.30
CA VAL A 57 -7.35 -9.45 3.47
C VAL A 57 -6.04 -9.04 2.83
N SER A 58 -6.05 -8.90 1.50
CA SER A 58 -5.01 -8.16 0.82
C SER A 58 -5.16 -6.76 1.38
N ARG A 59 -4.35 -6.47 2.41
CA ARG A 59 -4.04 -5.09 2.73
C ARG A 59 -3.66 -4.50 1.38
N GLY A 60 -4.42 -3.50 0.92
CA GLY A 60 -4.15 -2.83 -0.34
C GLY A 60 -2.68 -2.47 -0.43
N MET A 61 -2.18 -2.31 -1.66
CA MET A 61 -0.76 -2.04 -1.90
C MET A 61 -0.29 -0.92 -0.97
N ARG A 62 0.63 -1.25 -0.04
CA ARG A 62 1.04 -0.31 1.00
C ARG A 62 1.68 0.94 0.38
N PRO A 63 1.54 2.12 1.02
CA PRO A 63 2.23 3.32 0.61
C PRO A 63 3.72 3.07 0.34
N ASN A 64 4.17 3.31 -0.89
CA ASN A 64 5.54 3.00 -1.32
C ASN A 64 6.20 4.15 -2.11
N LEU A 65 5.49 5.25 -2.36
CA LEU A 65 5.99 6.38 -3.12
C LEU A 65 6.64 7.42 -2.19
N GLY A 66 7.86 7.84 -2.52
CA GLY A 66 8.50 8.96 -1.83
C GLY A 66 7.89 10.31 -2.23
N ALA A 67 8.02 11.32 -1.36
CA ALA A 67 7.48 12.66 -1.62
C ALA A 67 7.96 13.29 -2.94
N LYS A 68 9.22 13.04 -3.34
CA LYS A 68 9.75 13.50 -4.64
C LYS A 68 8.97 12.90 -5.81
N THR A 69 8.72 11.59 -5.77
CA THR A 69 7.92 10.89 -6.79
C THR A 69 6.51 11.46 -6.87
N VAL A 70 5.85 11.67 -5.72
CA VAL A 70 4.50 12.27 -5.69
C VAL A 70 4.51 13.66 -6.34
N VAL A 71 5.49 14.49 -6.01
CA VAL A 71 5.59 15.85 -6.55
C VAL A 71 5.77 15.85 -8.07
N GLU A 72 6.65 15.01 -8.61
CA GLU A 72 6.86 14.95 -10.06
C GLU A 72 5.61 14.47 -10.80
N VAL A 73 4.95 13.41 -10.31
CA VAL A 73 3.71 12.90 -10.92
C VAL A 73 2.60 13.95 -10.90
N VAL A 74 2.46 14.70 -9.79
CA VAL A 74 1.46 15.77 -9.68
C VAL A 74 1.77 16.94 -10.61
N LYS A 75 3.04 17.37 -10.72
CA LYS A 75 3.43 18.44 -11.65
C LYS A 75 3.12 18.07 -13.09
N GLU A 76 3.47 16.84 -13.48
CA GLU A 76 3.25 16.33 -14.83
C GLU A 76 1.76 16.26 -15.16
N ALA A 77 0.95 15.72 -14.24
CA ALA A 77 -0.49 15.59 -14.44
C ALA A 77 -1.24 16.93 -14.45
N THR A 78 -0.80 17.92 -13.66
CA THR A 78 -1.52 19.19 -13.50
C THR A 78 -0.96 20.33 -14.35
N GLY A 79 0.29 20.25 -14.80
CA GLY A 79 0.99 21.33 -15.48
C GLY A 79 1.34 22.52 -14.57
N PHE A 80 1.15 22.42 -13.25
CA PHE A 80 1.43 23.48 -12.29
C PHE A 80 2.69 23.20 -11.47
N LYS A 81 3.39 24.27 -11.08
CA LYS A 81 4.52 24.19 -10.14
C LYS A 81 4.02 23.69 -8.78
N PHE A 82 4.57 22.56 -8.37
CA PHE A 82 4.32 21.93 -7.08
C PHE A 82 5.66 21.50 -6.47
N ASN A 83 5.80 21.45 -5.15
CA ASN A 83 7.08 21.07 -4.53
C ASN A 83 6.86 20.29 -3.23
N THR A 84 7.94 19.72 -2.68
CA THR A 84 7.88 18.87 -1.49
C THR A 84 7.38 19.61 -0.24
N ASN A 85 7.62 20.92 -0.14
CA ASN A 85 7.11 21.72 0.97
C ASN A 85 5.58 21.88 0.87
N LYS A 86 5.06 22.26 -0.29
CA LYS A 86 3.60 22.34 -0.55
C LYS A 86 2.93 21.00 -0.32
N HIS A 87 3.53 19.90 -0.80
CA HIS A 87 3.06 18.54 -0.55
C HIS A 87 3.00 18.17 0.93
N ALA A 88 4.07 18.44 1.68
CA ALA A 88 4.12 18.15 3.11
C ALA A 88 3.14 19.01 3.93
N VAL A 89 2.90 20.27 3.54
CA VAL A 89 1.89 21.14 4.17
C VAL A 89 0.49 20.60 3.87
N LEU A 90 0.20 20.29 2.61
CA LEU A 90 -1.10 19.76 2.19
C LEU A 90 -1.44 18.43 2.91
N ALA A 91 -0.47 17.52 3.01
CA ALA A 91 -0.66 16.24 3.70
C ALA A 91 -1.02 16.43 5.19
N ARG A 92 -0.47 17.46 5.85
CA ARG A 92 -0.82 17.79 7.24
C ARG A 92 -2.18 18.45 7.34
N GLN A 93 -2.47 19.41 6.47
CA GLN A 93 -3.76 20.11 6.43
C GLN A 93 -4.94 19.15 6.20
N LEU A 94 -4.73 18.12 5.38
CA LEU A 94 -5.73 17.08 5.11
C LEU A 94 -5.72 15.92 6.14
N GLY A 95 -4.93 16.02 7.22
CA GLY A 95 -4.88 15.01 8.27
C GLY A 95 -4.28 13.66 7.85
N VAL A 96 -3.62 13.60 6.69
CA VAL A 96 -3.01 12.36 6.17
C VAL A 96 -1.75 11.98 6.94
N ARG A 97 -1.04 12.98 7.47
CA ARG A 97 0.13 12.78 8.33
C ARG A 97 0.13 13.79 9.47
N PRO A 98 0.81 13.51 10.59
CA PRO A 98 0.75 14.36 11.77
C PRO A 98 1.55 15.66 11.60
N ALA A 99 1.36 16.57 12.55
CA ALA A 99 2.10 17.83 12.65
C ALA A 99 3.62 17.60 12.78
N VAL A 100 4.42 18.65 12.57
CA VAL A 100 5.90 18.58 12.59
C VAL A 100 6.41 18.11 13.95
N ASP A 101 5.73 18.51 15.01
CA ASP A 101 6.05 18.38 16.42
C ASP A 101 5.18 17.34 17.15
N ALA A 102 4.43 16.53 16.40
CA ALA A 102 3.62 15.48 17.01
C ALA A 102 4.49 14.47 17.75
N GLU A 103 4.05 14.08 18.94
CA GLU A 103 4.71 13.07 19.79
C GLU A 103 4.85 11.72 19.07
N ASP A 104 3.89 11.41 18.19
CA ASP A 104 3.85 10.17 17.42
C ASP A 104 3.69 10.46 15.92
N LEU A 105 4.80 10.32 15.20
CA LEU A 105 4.88 10.50 13.75
C LEU A 105 4.20 9.37 12.96
N SER A 106 3.85 8.25 13.61
CA SER A 106 3.18 7.11 12.97
C SER A 106 1.66 7.25 12.89
N LYS A 107 1.08 8.30 13.49
CA LYS A 107 -0.34 8.64 13.38
C LYS A 107 -0.68 9.17 11.98
N THR A 108 -0.71 8.27 11.00
CA THR A 108 -1.02 8.55 9.60
C THR A 108 -2.33 7.89 9.17
N ASP A 109 -2.96 8.43 8.12
CA ASP A 109 -4.02 7.70 7.41
C ASP A 109 -3.37 6.68 6.47
N LEU A 110 -3.42 5.40 6.85
CA LEU A 110 -2.79 4.29 6.12
C LEU A 110 -3.33 4.10 4.69
N THR A 111 -4.49 4.66 4.36
CA THR A 111 -5.00 4.70 2.99
C THR A 111 -4.06 5.51 2.07
N TYR A 112 -3.41 6.52 2.64
CA TYR A 112 -2.67 7.54 1.90
C TYR A 112 -1.19 7.61 2.25
N CYS A 113 -0.82 7.30 3.50
CA CYS A 113 0.50 7.58 4.04
C CYS A 113 0.91 6.56 5.11
N GLU A 114 2.17 6.14 5.08
CA GLU A 114 2.79 5.31 6.11
C GLU A 114 4.11 5.94 6.55
N TYR A 115 4.33 6.05 7.86
CA TYR A 115 5.61 6.47 8.40
C TYR A 115 6.56 5.28 8.56
N ILE A 116 7.72 5.35 7.90
CA ILE A 116 8.77 4.35 8.00
C ILE A 116 9.81 4.82 9.02
N SER A 117 9.70 4.31 10.24
CA SER A 117 10.55 4.70 11.38
C SER A 117 12.05 4.52 11.12
N ALA A 118 12.44 3.42 10.47
CA ALA A 118 13.84 3.11 10.15
C ALA A 118 14.50 4.19 9.27
N MET A 119 13.73 4.79 8.35
CA MET A 119 14.21 5.85 7.45
C MET A 119 13.79 7.25 7.90
N LYS A 120 13.04 7.36 9.00
CA LYS A 120 12.39 8.59 9.48
C LYS A 120 11.66 9.36 8.37
N ASN A 121 10.97 8.64 7.48
CA ASN A 121 10.37 9.22 6.28
C ASN A 121 8.94 8.70 6.06
N TYR A 122 8.14 9.47 5.32
CA TYR A 122 6.78 9.12 4.96
C TYR A 122 6.74 8.59 3.52
N LEU A 123 6.06 7.47 3.32
CA LEU A 123 5.72 6.93 2.01
C LEU A 123 4.23 7.15 1.75
N TYR A 124 3.88 7.29 0.47
CA TYR A 124 2.52 7.61 0.04
C TYR A 124 1.99 6.56 -0.93
N SER A 125 0.67 6.38 -0.95
CA SER A 125 -0.01 5.47 -1.87
C SER A 125 -0.36 6.16 -3.19
N GLN A 126 -0.72 5.37 -4.20
CA GLN A 126 -1.29 5.91 -5.44
C GLN A 126 -2.60 6.67 -5.17
N ALA A 127 -3.44 6.18 -4.25
CA ALA A 127 -4.68 6.87 -3.88
C ALA A 127 -4.43 8.29 -3.33
N TRP A 128 -3.27 8.53 -2.70
CA TRP A 128 -2.88 9.87 -2.28
C TRP A 128 -2.53 10.75 -3.48
N VAL A 129 -1.77 10.21 -4.44
CA VAL A 129 -1.41 10.92 -5.67
C VAL A 129 -2.66 11.34 -6.43
N ASP A 130 -3.60 10.41 -6.64
CA ASP A 130 -4.84 10.66 -7.38
C ASP A 130 -5.68 11.74 -6.69
N ARG A 131 -5.77 11.69 -5.35
CA ARG A 131 -6.47 12.71 -4.56
C ARG A 131 -5.83 14.09 -4.73
N VAL A 132 -4.49 14.18 -4.70
CA VAL A 132 -3.79 15.46 -4.86
C VAL A 132 -3.98 15.99 -6.29
N ILE A 133 -3.90 15.15 -7.31
CA ILE A 133 -4.16 15.55 -8.70
C ILE A 133 -5.59 16.07 -8.84
N ALA A 134 -6.58 15.37 -8.28
CA ALA A 134 -7.97 15.80 -8.35
C ALA A 134 -8.17 17.20 -7.73
N LEU A 135 -7.53 17.48 -6.59
CA LEU A 135 -7.60 18.78 -5.92
C LEU A 135 -6.91 19.90 -6.70
N LEU A 136 -5.82 19.60 -7.42
CA LEU A 136 -4.94 20.60 -8.03
C LEU A 136 -5.07 20.70 -9.55
N SER A 137 -5.95 19.91 -10.17
CA SER A 137 -6.12 19.82 -11.63
C SER A 137 -6.66 21.09 -12.29
N THR A 138 -7.28 21.98 -11.52
CA THR A 138 -7.83 23.25 -12.01
C THR A 138 -7.22 24.42 -11.26
N GLU A 139 -7.22 25.61 -11.87
CA GLU A 139 -6.69 26.81 -11.21
C GLU A 139 -7.49 27.18 -9.95
N ASP A 140 -8.81 27.01 -9.98
CA ASP A 140 -9.68 27.21 -8.82
C ASP A 140 -9.39 26.20 -7.72
N GLY A 141 -9.30 24.91 -8.05
CA GLY A 141 -8.94 23.85 -7.11
C GLY A 141 -7.56 24.09 -6.48
N TYR A 142 -6.58 24.52 -7.28
CA TYR A 142 -5.25 24.88 -6.81
C TYR A 142 -5.31 26.05 -5.82
N ARG A 143 -5.98 27.15 -6.17
CA ARG A 143 -6.14 28.33 -5.30
C ARG A 143 -6.84 27.97 -3.99
N LYS A 144 -7.95 27.24 -4.07
CA LYS A 144 -8.72 26.82 -2.89
C LYS A 144 -7.91 25.91 -1.97
N THR A 145 -7.10 25.02 -2.55
CA THR A 145 -6.34 24.01 -1.79
C THR A 145 -5.04 24.57 -1.21
N LEU A 146 -4.31 25.41 -1.96
CA LEU A 146 -2.98 25.88 -1.58
C LEU A 146 -2.93 27.37 -1.21
N GLY A 147 -4.04 28.10 -1.34
CA GLY A 147 -4.14 29.53 -0.99
C GLY A 147 -3.27 30.46 -1.82
N THR A 148 -2.75 29.98 -2.96
CA THR A 148 -1.83 30.72 -3.84
C THR A 148 -2.22 30.52 -5.29
N ASP A 149 -1.86 31.48 -6.15
CA ASP A 149 -2.10 31.33 -7.58
C ASP A 149 -1.22 30.21 -8.19
N PRO A 150 -1.79 29.40 -9.09
CA PRO A 150 -1.03 28.40 -9.82
C PRO A 150 -0.03 29.07 -10.75
N VAL A 151 1.20 28.57 -10.73
CA VAL A 151 2.24 28.96 -11.70
C VAL A 151 2.41 27.79 -12.67
N ARG A 152 2.31 28.03 -13.98
CA ARG A 152 2.53 26.97 -14.97
C ARG A 152 3.97 26.49 -14.96
N LEU A 153 4.16 25.20 -15.21
CA LEU A 153 5.49 24.56 -15.15
C LEU A 153 6.44 25.10 -16.24
N ASP A 154 5.91 25.40 -17.42
CA ASP A 154 6.60 25.96 -18.59
C ASP A 154 6.88 27.47 -18.49
N SER A 155 6.30 28.16 -17.50
CA SER A 155 6.53 29.59 -17.34
C SER A 155 8.01 29.87 -17.05
N PRO A 156 8.64 30.80 -17.80
CA PRO A 156 10.05 31.14 -17.61
C PRO A 156 10.30 31.47 -16.14
N ARG A 157 11.44 31.01 -15.61
CA ARG A 157 11.86 31.42 -14.26
C ARG A 157 11.95 32.94 -14.26
N SER A 158 11.05 33.59 -13.53
CA SER A 158 11.28 34.96 -13.07
C SER A 158 12.48 34.89 -12.12
N GLY A 159 13.67 35.13 -12.67
CA GLY A 159 14.90 35.24 -11.89
C GLY A 159 15.05 36.65 -11.32
N PRO A 160 15.86 36.82 -10.25
CA PRO A 160 16.76 37.96 -10.21
C PRO A 160 17.86 37.81 -11.28
#